data_AF-V4LFM2-F1
#
_entry.id   AF-V4LFM2-F1
#
_cell.length_a   1.000
_cell.length_b   1.000
_cell.length_c   1.000
_cell.angle_alpha   90.00
_cell.angle_beta   90.00
_cell.angle_gamma   90.00
#
_symmetry.space_group_name_H-M   'P 1'
#
loop_
_entity.id
_entity.type
_entity.pdbx_description
1 polymer ?
#
loop_
_entity_poly.entity_id
_entity_poly.type
_entity_poly.pdbx_seq_one_letter_code
_entity_poly.pdbx_strand_id
1 'polypeptide(L)'
;MKFATVVCIAFVIIAVSSLTPTKAVMEDEKVTCNPKELLICMPAAKTGSQPSTECCGKLKEQQSCLCGYSKDPSFSQYITSGAAKKILEACDIPIPKC
;
A
#
# COMPACT_ATOMS: atom_id res chain seq x y z
N MET A 1 -43.84 -19.31 -21.12
CA MET A 1 -43.03 -20.19 -20.25
C MET A 1 -41.55 -20.26 -20.66
N LYS A 2 -41.17 -20.49 -21.93
CA LYS A 2 -39.75 -20.63 -22.35
C LYS A 2 -38.94 -19.32 -22.38
N PHE A 3 -39.56 -18.20 -22.73
CA PHE A 3 -38.87 -16.90 -22.78
C PHE A 3 -38.52 -16.35 -21.40
N ALA A 4 -39.34 -16.62 -20.39
CA ALA A 4 -39.07 -16.22 -19.00
C ALA A 4 -37.83 -16.92 -18.45
N THR A 5 -37.64 -18.21 -18.78
CA THR A 5 -36.47 -18.98 -18.34
C THR A 5 -35.17 -18.46 -18.95
N VAL A 6 -35.18 -18.04 -20.23
CA VAL A 6 -34.00 -17.50 -20.92
C VAL A 6 -33.60 -16.12 -20.37
N VAL A 7 -34.57 -15.27 -20.04
CA VAL A 7 -34.32 -13.96 -19.41
C VAL A 7 -33.67 -14.12 -18.04
N CYS A 8 -34.13 -15.09 -17.23
CA CYS A 8 -33.52 -15.37 -15.92
C CYS A 8 -32.09 -15.90 -16.04
N ILE A 9 -31.81 -16.79 -17.00
CA ILE A 9 -30.47 -17.34 -17.21
C ILE A 9 -29.50 -16.25 -17.69
N ALA A 10 -29.93 -15.35 -18.57
CA ALA A 10 -29.09 -14.25 -19.04
C ALA A 10 -28.73 -13.25 -17.92
N PHE A 11 -29.67 -12.99 -16.99
CA PHE A 11 -29.42 -12.09 -15.86
C PHE A 11 -28.40 -12.63 -14.84
N VAL A 12 -28.40 -13.95 -14.63
CA VAL A 12 -27.48 -14.61 -13.69
C VAL A 12 -26.02 -14.59 -14.19
N ILE A 13 -25.80 -14.65 -15.52
CA ILE A 13 -24.44 -14.64 -16.10
C ILE A 13 -23.80 -13.23 -16.03
N ILE A 14 -24.61 -12.18 -16.16
CA ILE A 14 -24.13 -10.79 -16.09
C ILE A 14 -23.77 -10.41 -14.64
N ALA A 15 -24.45 -10.98 -13.64
CA ALA A 15 -24.16 -10.73 -12.22
C ALA A 15 -22.86 -11.39 -11.71
N VAL A 16 -22.37 -12.45 -12.36
CA VAL A 16 -21.13 -13.16 -11.96
C VAL A 16 -19.87 -12.54 -12.60
N SER A 17 -20.02 -11.70 -13.61
CA SER A 17 -18.89 -11.10 -14.35
C SER A 17 -18.29 -9.85 -13.68
N SER A 18 -18.90 -9.36 -12.60
CA SER A 18 -18.39 -8.22 -11.81
C SER A 18 -17.57 -8.64 -10.59
N LEU A 19 -17.15 -9.92 -10.49
CA LEU A 19 -16.02 -10.30 -9.65
C LEU A 19 -14.73 -9.71 -10.28
N THR A 20 -14.55 -8.42 -10.08
CA THR A 20 -13.22 -7.83 -10.03
C THR A 20 -12.43 -8.65 -9.00
N PRO A 21 -11.22 -9.13 -9.33
CA PRO A 21 -10.34 -9.70 -8.33
C PRO A 21 -10.14 -8.61 -7.28
N THR A 22 -10.78 -8.78 -6.12
CA THR A 22 -10.47 -7.99 -4.95
C THR A 22 -9.04 -8.35 -4.64
N LYS A 23 -8.14 -7.45 -5.05
CA LYS A 23 -6.71 -7.47 -4.77
C LYS A 23 -6.59 -7.94 -3.33
N ALA A 24 -6.02 -9.13 -3.14
CA ALA A 24 -5.93 -9.81 -1.86
C ALA A 24 -5.50 -8.80 -0.78
N VAL A 25 -6.47 -8.30 -0.02
CA VAL A 25 -6.21 -7.66 1.26
C VAL A 25 -6.19 -8.85 2.18
N MET A 26 -4.97 -9.33 2.39
CA MET A 26 -4.68 -10.15 3.55
C MET A 26 -5.27 -9.39 4.74
N GLU A 27 -6.25 -10.00 5.40
CA GLU A 27 -6.68 -9.62 6.74
C GLU A 27 -5.49 -9.85 7.66
N ASP A 28 -4.56 -8.91 7.64
CA ASP A 28 -3.55 -8.71 8.66
C ASP A 28 -4.03 -7.46 9.42
N GLU A 29 -4.06 -7.54 10.75
CA GLU A 29 -4.56 -6.51 11.67
C GLU A 29 -4.47 -5.12 11.05
N LYS A 30 -5.61 -4.46 10.79
CA LYS A 30 -5.71 -3.26 9.95
C LYS A 30 -4.86 -2.10 10.50
N VAL A 31 -3.56 -2.15 10.24
CA VAL A 31 -2.67 -1.00 10.30
C VAL A 31 -3.28 -0.01 9.33
N THR A 32 -3.80 1.08 9.87
CA THR A 32 -4.35 2.13 9.02
C THR A 32 -3.17 2.77 8.31
N CYS A 33 -3.03 2.45 7.02
CA CYS A 33 -2.03 3.06 6.17
C CYS A 33 -2.28 4.57 6.09
N ASN A 34 -1.56 5.32 6.91
CA ASN A 34 -1.62 6.77 6.97
C ASN A 34 -0.25 7.36 6.61
N PRO A 35 -0.04 7.80 5.35
CA PRO A 35 1.23 8.36 4.91
C PRO A 35 1.60 9.64 5.67
N LYS A 36 0.64 10.31 6.33
CA LYS A 36 0.92 11.48 7.17
C LYS A 36 1.80 11.16 8.36
N GLU A 37 1.73 9.94 8.90
CA GLU A 37 2.59 9.54 10.01
C GLU A 37 4.06 9.38 9.57
N LEU A 38 4.30 9.14 8.29
CA LEU A 38 5.65 9.09 7.71
C LEU A 38 6.23 10.49 7.42
N LEU A 39 5.45 11.57 7.58
CA LEU A 39 5.94 12.94 7.42
C LEU A 39 7.03 13.27 8.46
N ILE A 40 7.04 12.60 9.61
CA ILE A 40 8.12 12.73 10.60
C ILE A 40 9.48 12.28 10.05
N CYS A 41 9.49 11.44 9.02
CA CYS A 41 10.69 11.01 8.30
C CYS A 41 11.10 11.98 7.19
N MET A 42 10.28 12.98 6.82
CA MET A 42 10.61 13.92 5.74
C MET A 42 11.92 14.69 5.94
N PRO A 43 12.27 15.18 7.14
CA PRO A 43 13.53 15.90 7.34
C PRO A 43 14.73 15.01 6.98
N ALA A 44 14.72 13.76 7.44
CA ALA A 44 15.72 12.75 7.10
C ALA A 44 15.70 12.45 5.59
N ALA A 45 14.51 12.36 4.98
CA ALA A 45 14.37 12.06 3.55
C ALA A 45 14.88 13.20 2.65
N LYS A 46 14.69 14.45 3.07
CA LYS A 46 15.14 15.62 2.31
C LYS A 46 16.64 15.88 2.45
N THR A 47 17.18 15.70 3.65
CA THR A 47 18.58 16.05 3.96
C THR A 47 19.52 14.85 3.87
N GLY A 48 18.99 13.63 3.78
CA GLY A 48 19.79 12.40 3.89
C GLY A 48 20.39 12.20 5.29
N SER A 49 19.87 12.90 6.30
CA SER A 49 20.30 12.76 7.70
C SER A 49 19.72 11.50 8.35
N GLN A 50 20.28 11.14 9.50
CA GLN A 50 19.86 9.95 10.25
C GLN A 50 18.39 10.09 10.69
N PRO A 51 17.53 9.08 10.47
CA PRO A 51 16.15 9.11 10.91
C PRO A 51 16.04 9.12 12.43
N SER A 52 14.99 9.78 12.96
CA SER A 52 14.67 9.73 14.38
C SER A 52 14.12 8.36 14.77
N THR A 53 14.20 8.01 16.06
CA THR A 53 13.63 6.76 16.58
C THR A 53 12.12 6.67 16.34
N GLU A 54 11.40 7.79 16.46
CA GLU A 54 9.97 7.86 16.16
C GLU A 54 9.69 7.60 14.67
N CYS A 55 10.51 8.15 13.77
CA CYS A 55 10.42 7.86 12.34
C CYS A 55 10.57 6.36 12.08
N CYS A 56 11.60 5.72 12.65
CA CYS A 56 11.80 4.29 12.48
C CYS A 56 10.64 3.47 13.08
N GLY A 57 10.10 3.88 14.23
CA GLY A 57 8.93 3.25 14.83
C GLY A 57 7.71 3.29 13.90
N LYS A 58 7.37 4.48 13.40
CA LYS A 58 6.26 4.66 12.45
C LYS A 58 6.46 3.95 11.13
N LEU A 59 7.69 3.89 10.64
CA LEU A 59 8.00 3.19 9.41
C LEU A 59 7.89 1.66 9.57
N LYS A 60 8.25 1.11 10.73
CA LYS A 60 8.06 -0.31 11.06
C LYS A 60 6.58 -0.67 11.22
N GLU A 61 5.81 0.16 11.91
CA GLU A 61 4.36 -0.01 12.04
C GLU A 61 3.67 -0.11 10.67
N GLN A 62 4.12 0.70 9.70
CA GLN A 62 3.52 0.77 8.36
C GLN A 62 4.28 0.00 7.28
N GLN A 63 5.12 -0.97 7.66
CA GLN A 63 5.93 -1.74 6.69
C GLN A 63 5.06 -2.44 5.64
N SER A 64 3.91 -2.98 6.03
CA SER A 64 2.92 -3.61 5.13
C SER A 64 2.32 -2.63 4.11
N CYS A 65 2.27 -1.34 4.43
CA CYS A 65 1.72 -0.29 3.59
C CYS A 65 2.71 0.28 2.56
N LEU A 66 4.02 0.02 2.72
CA LEU A 66 5.07 0.62 1.88
C LEU A 66 4.89 0.30 0.39
N CYS A 67 4.45 -0.91 0.06
CA CYS A 67 4.12 -1.29 -1.32
C CYS A 67 2.88 -0.60 -1.86
N GLY A 68 1.95 -0.19 -0.99
CA GLY A 68 0.83 0.66 -1.38
C GLY A 68 1.33 2.05 -1.75
N TYR A 69 2.19 2.62 -0.92
CA TYR A 69 2.74 3.96 -1.13
C TYR A 69 3.66 4.06 -2.33
N SER A 70 4.43 3.01 -2.65
CA SER A 70 5.25 2.99 -3.86
C SER A 70 4.44 2.93 -5.16
N LYS A 71 3.20 2.45 -5.09
CA LYS A 71 2.26 2.38 -6.23
C LYS A 71 1.44 3.65 -6.41
N ASP A 72 1.33 4.49 -5.38
CA ASP A 72 0.69 5.80 -5.48
C ASP A 72 1.66 6.79 -6.14
N PRO A 73 1.38 7.35 -7.33
CA PRO A 73 2.29 8.26 -8.01
C PRO A 73 2.62 9.52 -7.21
N SER A 74 1.75 9.93 -6.29
CA SER A 74 1.95 11.08 -5.41
C SER A 74 3.04 10.82 -4.37
N PHE A 75 3.17 9.57 -3.92
CA PHE A 75 4.10 9.14 -2.88
C PHE A 75 5.29 8.32 -3.40
N SER A 76 5.17 7.74 -4.60
CA SER A 76 6.13 6.82 -5.20
C SER A 76 7.52 7.46 -5.32
N GLN A 77 7.59 8.71 -5.76
CA GLN A 77 8.86 9.44 -5.87
C GLN A 77 9.59 9.60 -4.53
N TYR A 78 8.86 9.65 -3.42
CA TYR A 78 9.44 9.76 -2.10
C TYR A 78 9.94 8.41 -1.61
N ILE A 79 9.13 7.35 -1.75
CA ILE A 79 9.44 5.99 -1.28
C ILE A 79 10.52 5.29 -2.13
N THR A 80 10.54 5.55 -3.44
CA THR A 80 11.53 4.95 -4.36
C THR A 80 12.84 5.73 -4.45
N SER A 81 12.90 6.93 -3.85
CA SER A 81 14.10 7.75 -3.81
C SER A 81 15.26 7.05 -3.09
N GLY A 82 16.50 7.37 -3.47
CA GLY A 82 17.68 6.90 -2.75
C GLY A 82 17.70 7.30 -1.28
N ALA A 83 17.04 8.41 -0.91
CA ALA A 83 16.91 8.83 0.47
C ALA A 83 15.96 7.93 1.28
N ALA A 84 14.83 7.51 0.71
CA ALA A 84 13.95 6.55 1.38
C ALA A 84 14.61 5.17 1.56
N LYS A 85 15.40 4.71 0.59
CA LYS A 85 16.22 3.50 0.76
C LYS A 85 17.21 3.63 1.92
N LYS A 86 17.91 4.77 2.02
CA LYS A 86 18.81 5.04 3.15
C LYS A 86 18.09 5.07 4.50
N ILE A 87 16.87 5.60 4.55
CA ILE A 87 16.05 5.59 5.78
C ILE A 87 15.66 4.16 6.16
N LEU A 88 15.22 3.35 5.18
CA LEU A 88 14.87 1.95 5.43
C LEU A 88 16.08 1.17 5.95
N GLU A 89 17.25 1.35 5.33
CA GLU A 89 18.51 0.76 5.79
C GLU A 89 18.89 1.23 7.19
N ALA A 90 18.82 2.54 7.47
CA ALA A 90 19.16 3.11 8.78
C ALA A 90 18.19 2.69 9.91
N CYS A 91 16.96 2.28 9.56
CA CYS A 91 15.97 1.80 10.51
C CYS A 91 15.93 0.26 10.63
N ASP A 92 16.82 -0.47 9.96
CA ASP A 92 16.82 -1.94 9.85
C ASP A 92 15.50 -2.49 9.28
N ILE A 93 14.93 -1.81 8.28
CA ILE A 93 13.71 -2.22 7.60
C ILE A 93 14.08 -2.78 6.23
N PRO A 94 13.68 -4.02 5.90
CA PRO A 94 13.98 -4.59 4.60
C PRO A 94 13.32 -3.76 3.49
N ILE A 95 14.08 -3.45 2.43
CA ILE A 95 13.55 -2.75 1.28
C ILE A 95 12.45 -3.62 0.64
N PRO A 96 11.20 -3.13 0.58
CA PRO A 96 10.10 -3.96 0.10
C PRO A 96 10.23 -4.17 -1.40
N LYS A 97 10.17 -5.44 -1.84
CA LYS A 97 10.06 -5.80 -3.26
C LYS A 97 8.59 -5.79 -3.64
N CYS A 98 8.17 -4.68 -4.20
CA CYS A 98 6.87 -4.44 -4.81
C CYS A 98 7.07 -4.24 -6.31
#